data_AF-A0A841H4D4-F1
#
_entry.id   AF-A0A841H4D4-F1
#
_cell.length_a   1.000
_cell.length_b   1.000
_cell.length_c   1.000
_cell.angle_alpha   90.00
_cell.angle_beta   90.00
_cell.angle_gamma   90.00
#
_symmetry.space_group_name_H-M   'P 1'
#
loop_
_entity.id
_entity.type
_entity.pdbx_description
1 polymer ?
#
loop_
_entity_poly.entity_id
_entity_poly.type
_entity_poly.pdbx_seq_one_letter_code
_entity_poly.pdbx_strand_id
1 'polypeptide(L)'
;MTADALPSPRRPARGRSGGAAPWEAPRAVDPARRSRRRAALGRLLLVLAVAGSLASVVWRQTEGVARQRELSRVQNETSIAEAERVEWANRIQALQTRARITGAASRMGLHVARDEEVILLPVAASAMEQAP
;
A
#
# COMPACT_ATOMS: atom_id res chain seq x y z
N MET A 1 -32.35 69.18 -64.12
CA MET A 1 -31.58 70.37 -63.74
C MET A 1 -30.41 69.92 -62.90
N THR A 2 -29.22 70.39 -63.29
CA THR A 2 -27.96 70.46 -62.54
C THR A 2 -27.35 69.10 -62.12
N ALA A 3 -26.32 68.63 -62.83
CA ALA A 3 -24.91 69.06 -62.69
C ALA A 3 -24.28 68.40 -61.47
N ASP A 4 -23.04 67.95 -61.43
CA ASP A 4 -21.97 67.74 -62.38
C ASP A 4 -20.91 67.01 -61.52
N ALA A 5 -19.91 66.46 -62.17
CA ALA A 5 -18.76 65.74 -61.66
C ALA A 5 -18.28 66.09 -60.24
N LEU A 6 -17.77 65.07 -59.53
CA LEU A 6 -16.41 65.07 -58.98
C LEU A 6 -16.00 63.64 -58.54
N PRO A 7 -15.01 63.01 -59.20
CA PRO A 7 -14.33 61.83 -58.67
C PRO A 7 -13.24 62.27 -57.68
N SER A 8 -13.21 61.67 -56.49
CA SER A 8 -12.21 61.99 -55.47
C SER A 8 -11.80 60.75 -54.67
N PRO A 9 -10.61 60.73 -54.06
CA PRO A 9 -9.49 60.02 -54.64
C PRO A 9 -9.22 58.69 -53.95
N ARG A 10 -8.50 57.84 -54.69
CA ARG A 10 -7.94 56.56 -54.27
C ARG A 10 -7.36 56.63 -52.86
N ARG A 11 -7.79 55.68 -52.01
CA ARG A 11 -7.15 55.34 -50.74
C ARG A 11 -5.63 55.23 -50.93
N PRO A 12 -4.81 55.89 -50.09
CA PRO A 12 -3.38 55.68 -50.14
C PRO A 12 -3.08 54.23 -49.77
N ALA A 13 -2.22 53.62 -50.59
CA ALA A 13 -1.64 52.31 -50.35
C ALA A 13 -1.11 52.24 -48.91
N ARG A 14 -1.41 51.13 -48.22
CA ARG A 14 -0.66 50.70 -47.04
C ARG A 14 0.80 50.54 -47.45
N GLY A 15 1.57 51.63 -47.32
CA GLY A 15 3.01 51.57 -47.19
C GLY A 15 3.31 50.84 -45.89
N ARG A 16 3.38 49.51 -45.95
CA ARG A 16 4.07 48.72 -44.93
C ARG A 16 5.56 48.88 -45.22
N SER A 17 6.07 50.08 -45.01
CA SER A 17 7.50 50.35 -44.86
C SER A 17 7.94 49.75 -43.53
N GLY A 18 8.00 48.42 -43.49
CA GLY A 18 8.89 47.72 -42.57
C GLY A 18 10.33 47.95 -43.03
N GLY A 19 10.78 49.19 -42.98
CA GLY A 19 12.17 49.54 -43.11
C GLY A 19 12.87 49.01 -41.86
N ALA A 20 13.32 47.76 -41.91
CA ALA A 20 14.44 47.35 -41.09
C ALA A 20 15.61 48.23 -41.53
N ALA A 21 15.92 49.22 -40.70
CA ALA A 21 17.00 50.14 -40.99
C ALA A 21 18.30 49.34 -41.15
N PRO A 22 19.14 49.61 -42.16
CA PRO A 22 20.43 48.92 -42.35
C PRO A 22 21.41 49.09 -41.19
N TRP A 23 21.09 49.98 -40.26
CA TRP A 23 21.87 50.27 -39.06
C TRP A 23 21.24 49.70 -37.79
N GLU A 24 20.22 48.82 -37.84
CA GLU A 24 19.69 48.14 -36.65
C GLU A 24 20.86 47.49 -35.90
N ALA A 25 21.36 48.19 -34.90
CA ALA A 25 22.49 47.77 -34.11
C ALA A 25 22.10 46.41 -33.51
N PRO A 26 22.97 45.39 -33.61
CA PRO A 26 22.68 44.09 -33.03
C PRO A 26 22.36 44.35 -31.56
N ARG A 27 21.08 44.13 -31.17
CA ARG A 27 20.62 44.37 -29.80
C ARG A 27 21.60 43.64 -28.91
N ALA A 28 22.46 44.38 -28.22
CA ALA A 28 23.51 43.82 -27.40
C ALA A 28 22.82 42.92 -26.38
N VAL A 29 22.97 41.61 -26.55
CA VAL A 29 22.29 40.65 -25.71
C VAL A 29 22.92 40.79 -24.34
N ASP A 30 22.20 41.46 -23.45
CA ASP A 30 22.69 41.84 -22.13
C ASP A 30 23.17 40.58 -21.38
N PRO A 31 24.49 40.37 -21.24
CA PRO A 31 25.04 39.13 -20.70
C PRO A 31 24.62 38.92 -19.25
N ALA A 32 24.28 40.01 -18.54
CA ALA A 32 23.76 39.99 -17.18
C ALA A 32 22.37 39.31 -17.08
N ARG A 33 21.52 39.36 -18.12
CA ARG A 33 20.24 38.63 -18.12
C ARG A 33 20.42 37.13 -18.30
N ARG A 34 21.41 36.69 -19.09
CA ARG A 34 21.71 35.26 -19.28
C ARG A 34 22.28 34.64 -18.01
N SER A 35 23.17 35.32 -17.31
CA SER A 35 23.74 34.82 -16.05
C SER A 35 22.69 34.69 -14.94
N ARG A 36 21.80 35.69 -14.79
CA ARG A 36 20.67 35.64 -13.84
C ARG A 36 19.71 34.50 -14.14
N ARG A 37 19.37 34.26 -15.42
CA ARG A 37 18.52 33.12 -15.82
C ARG A 37 19.17 31.77 -15.53
N ARG A 38 20.47 31.62 -15.79
CA ARG A 38 21.23 30.40 -15.45
C ARG A 38 21.30 30.17 -13.95
N ALA A 39 21.51 31.22 -13.15
CA ALA A 39 21.49 31.12 -11.69
C ALA A 39 20.09 30.74 -11.16
N ALA A 40 19.03 31.32 -11.71
CA ALA A 40 17.65 30.97 -11.36
C ALA A 40 17.32 29.51 -11.71
N LEU A 41 17.71 29.05 -12.91
CA LEU A 41 17.55 27.64 -13.32
C LEU A 41 18.34 26.69 -12.43
N GLY A 42 19.59 27.03 -12.09
CA GLY A 42 20.40 26.23 -11.17
C GLY A 42 19.77 26.10 -9.79
N ARG A 43 19.19 27.18 -9.24
CA ARG A 43 18.44 27.14 -7.99
C ARG A 43 17.18 26.28 -8.09
N LEU A 44 16.47 26.37 -9.20
CA LEU A 44 15.25 25.59 -9.42
C LEU A 44 15.56 24.09 -9.52
N LEU A 45 16.64 23.73 -10.22
CA LEU A 45 17.15 22.35 -10.27
C LEU A 45 17.58 21.86 -8.89
N LEU A 46 18.26 22.68 -8.09
CA LEU A 46 18.64 22.33 -6.72
C LEU A 46 17.40 22.03 -5.86
N VAL A 47 16.38 22.90 -5.91
CA VAL A 47 15.14 22.71 -5.16
C VAL A 47 14.43 21.43 -5.61
N LEU A 48 14.35 21.16 -6.91
CA LEU A 48 13.76 19.92 -7.43
C LEU A 48 14.55 18.69 -7.02
N ALA A 49 15.89 18.75 -7.03
CA ALA A 49 16.73 17.64 -6.60
C ALA A 49 16.52 17.33 -5.11
N VAL A 50 16.48 18.36 -4.26
CA VAL A 50 16.22 18.21 -2.82
C VAL A 50 14.81 17.67 -2.59
N ALA A 51 13.79 18.25 -3.22
CA ALA A 51 12.40 17.80 -3.09
C ALA A 51 12.22 16.35 -3.56
N GLY A 52 12.84 15.97 -4.68
CA GLY A 52 12.81 14.60 -5.20
C GLY A 52 13.50 13.61 -4.25
N SER A 53 14.63 13.99 -3.65
CA SER A 53 15.30 13.18 -2.63
C SER A 53 14.41 12.96 -1.41
N LEU A 54 13.77 14.00 -0.88
CA LEU A 54 12.85 13.87 0.26
C LEU A 54 11.62 13.03 -0.10
N ALA A 55 11.03 13.25 -1.27
CA ALA A 55 9.88 12.47 -1.75
C ALA A 55 10.22 10.98 -1.85
N SER A 56 11.42 10.64 -2.33
CA SER A 56 11.90 9.24 -2.39
C SER A 56 12.02 8.60 -0.99
N VAL A 57 12.56 9.34 -0.03
CA VAL A 57 12.67 8.88 1.36
C VAL A 57 11.29 8.67 1.98
N VAL A 58 10.37 9.62 1.80
CA VAL A 58 8.99 9.51 2.29
C VAL A 58 8.29 8.32 1.67
N TRP A 59 8.44 8.08 0.36
CA TRP A 59 7.87 6.91 -0.32
C TRP A 59 8.38 5.59 0.29
N ARG A 60 9.70 5.50 0.51
CA ARG A 60 10.33 4.34 1.18
C ARG A 60 9.83 4.16 2.61
N GLN A 61 9.64 5.25 3.35
CA GLN A 61 9.10 5.19 4.71
C GLN A 61 7.63 4.76 4.72
N THR A 62 6.81 5.22 3.77
CA THR A 62 5.42 4.79 3.66
C THR A 62 5.30 3.30 3.32
N GLU A 63 6.17 2.75 2.47
CA GLU A 63 6.22 1.30 2.24
C GLU A 63 6.67 0.54 3.50
N GLY A 64 7.63 1.09 4.25
CA GLY A 64 8.07 0.52 5.53
C GLY A 64 6.93 0.43 6.55
N VAL A 65 6.15 1.50 6.69
CA VAL A 65 4.98 1.55 7.59
C VAL A 65 3.89 0.58 7.12
N ALA A 66 3.64 0.49 5.81
CA ALA A 66 2.66 -0.46 5.27
C ALA A 66 3.06 -1.92 5.57
N ARG A 67 4.33 -2.28 5.37
CA ARG A 67 4.83 -3.62 5.69
C ARG A 67 4.83 -3.91 7.19
N GLN A 68 5.14 -2.92 8.02
CA GLN A 68 5.09 -3.08 9.48
C GLN A 68 3.66 -3.31 9.96
N ARG A 69 2.67 -2.64 9.38
CA ARG A 69 1.25 -2.90 9.68
C ARG A 69 0.82 -4.31 9.29
N GLU A 70 1.26 -4.79 8.13
CA GLU A 70 0.98 -6.15 7.69
C GLU A 70 1.61 -7.20 8.63
N LEU A 71 2.87 -6.99 9.03
CA LEU A 71 3.54 -7.85 10.01
C LEU A 71 2.78 -7.88 11.35
N SER A 72 2.38 -6.70 11.86
CA SER A 72 1.61 -6.59 13.10
C SER A 72 0.25 -7.27 12.99
N ARG A 73 -0.40 -7.21 11.82
CA ARG A 73 -1.65 -7.92 11.57
C ARG A 73 -1.45 -9.43 11.64
N VAL A 74 -0.49 -9.97 10.90
CA VAL A 74 -0.18 -11.41 10.89
C VAL A 74 0.21 -11.91 12.28
N GLN A 75 0.98 -11.12 13.03
CA GLN A 75 1.37 -11.46 14.40
C GLN A 75 0.17 -11.52 15.34
N ASN A 76 -0.78 -10.58 15.22
CA ASN A 76 -2.03 -10.63 15.97
C ASN A 76 -2.87 -11.85 15.60
N GLU A 77 -3.05 -12.12 14.30
CA GLU A 77 -3.80 -13.30 13.83
C GLU A 77 -3.19 -14.61 14.36
N THR A 78 -1.86 -14.71 14.39
CA THR A 78 -1.14 -15.86 14.96
C THR A 78 -1.37 -15.98 16.47
N SER A 79 -1.29 -14.87 17.21
CA SER A 79 -1.51 -14.87 18.66
C SER A 79 -2.93 -15.30 19.04
N ILE A 80 -3.93 -14.92 18.25
CA ILE A 80 -5.33 -15.34 18.45
C ILE A 80 -5.46 -16.84 18.18
N ALA A 81 -4.91 -17.33 17.07
CA ALA A 81 -4.95 -18.75 16.73
C ALA A 81 -4.23 -19.63 17.77
N GLU A 82 -3.11 -19.15 18.33
CA GLU A 82 -2.40 -19.84 19.41
C GLU A 82 -3.22 -19.89 20.71
N ALA A 83 -3.90 -18.79 21.05
CA ALA A 83 -4.79 -18.75 22.21
C ALA A 83 -5.96 -19.74 22.05
N GLU A 84 -6.59 -19.78 20.88
CA GLU A 84 -7.65 -20.73 20.58
C GLU A 84 -7.14 -22.18 20.66
N ARG A 85 -5.96 -22.46 20.10
CA ARG A 85 -5.35 -23.79 20.17
C ARG A 85 -5.15 -24.25 21.62
N VAL A 86 -4.69 -23.36 22.50
CA VAL A 86 -4.52 -23.65 23.93
C VAL A 86 -5.87 -23.89 24.60
N GLU A 87 -6.90 -23.08 24.30
CA GLU A 87 -8.25 -23.29 24.82
C GLU A 87 -8.81 -24.67 24.43
N TRP A 88 -8.69 -25.04 23.15
CA TRP A 88 -9.13 -26.35 22.68
C TRP A 88 -8.37 -27.50 23.33
N ALA A 89 -7.04 -27.37 23.47
CA ALA A 89 -6.22 -28.36 24.16
C ALA A 89 -6.68 -28.55 25.62
N ASN A 90 -6.90 -27.45 26.35
CA ASN A 90 -7.41 -27.50 27.71
C ASN A 90 -8.80 -28.12 27.79
N ARG A 91 -9.67 -27.81 26.83
CA ARG A 91 -11.03 -28.37 26.77
C ARG A 91 -11.03 -29.87 26.47
N ILE A 92 -10.16 -30.33 25.58
CA ILE A 92 -9.95 -31.75 25.29
C ILE A 92 -9.44 -32.45 26.55
N GLN A 93 -8.43 -31.89 27.21
CA GLN A 93 -7.90 -32.46 28.44
C GLN A 93 -8.98 -32.55 29.53
N ALA A 94 -9.78 -31.49 29.71
CA ALA A 94 -10.90 -31.47 30.64
C ALA A 94 -12.03 -32.47 30.28
N LEU A 95 -12.19 -32.80 28.99
CA LEU A 95 -13.13 -33.82 28.52
C LEU A 95 -12.58 -35.24 28.72
N GLN A 96 -11.27 -35.41 28.56
CA GLN A 96 -10.57 -36.67 28.76
C GLN A 96 -10.35 -37.01 30.24
N THR A 97 -10.58 -36.05 31.16
CA THR A 97 -10.45 -36.30 32.60
C THR A 97 -11.31 -37.50 33.02
N ARG A 98 -10.68 -38.48 33.66
CA ARG A 98 -11.32 -39.71 34.18
C ARG A 98 -12.63 -39.40 34.91
N ALA A 99 -12.66 -38.37 35.75
CA ALA A 99 -13.86 -37.96 36.50
C ALA A 99 -15.07 -37.61 35.62
N ARG A 100 -14.84 -37.01 34.45
CA ARG A 100 -15.93 -36.65 33.52
C ARG A 100 -16.42 -37.87 32.73
N ILE A 101 -15.49 -38.75 32.34
CA ILE A 101 -15.79 -40.02 31.68
C ILE A 101 -16.58 -40.94 32.62
N THR A 102 -16.10 -41.13 33.85
CA THR A 102 -16.78 -41.97 34.86
C THR A 102 -18.13 -41.39 35.24
N GLY A 103 -18.24 -40.07 35.43
CA GLY A 103 -19.54 -39.41 35.70
C GLY A 103 -20.54 -39.49 34.53
N ALA A 104 -20.08 -39.53 33.28
CA ALA A 104 -20.95 -39.79 32.13
C ALA A 104 -21.37 -41.27 32.09
N ALA A 105 -20.43 -42.20 32.29
CA ALA A 105 -20.70 -43.64 32.34
C ALA A 105 -21.73 -43.99 33.43
N SER A 106 -21.59 -43.45 34.64
CA SER A 106 -22.56 -43.65 35.73
C SER A 106 -23.96 -43.14 35.38
N ARG A 107 -24.08 -42.00 34.67
CA ARG A 107 -25.39 -41.48 34.23
C ARG A 107 -26.04 -42.31 33.13
N MET A 108 -25.24 -43.02 32.34
CA MET A 108 -25.73 -43.95 31.31
C MET A 108 -25.98 -45.36 31.85
N GLY A 109 -25.83 -45.58 33.17
CA GLY A 109 -25.97 -46.90 33.78
C GLY A 109 -24.85 -47.88 33.41
N LEU A 110 -23.74 -47.37 32.87
CA LEU A 110 -22.57 -48.19 32.53
C LEU A 110 -21.75 -48.45 33.80
N HIS A 111 -21.26 -49.67 33.94
CA HIS A 111 -20.39 -50.06 35.05
C HIS A 111 -19.06 -49.30 34.99
N VAL A 112 -18.68 -48.68 36.10
CA VAL A 112 -17.40 -48.00 36.26
C VAL A 112 -16.54 -48.87 37.18
N ALA A 113 -15.48 -49.46 36.62
CA ALA A 113 -14.54 -50.27 37.38
C ALA A 113 -14.00 -49.50 38.59
N ARG A 114 -14.02 -50.16 39.76
CA ARG A 114 -13.33 -49.69 40.96
C ARG A 114 -11.82 -49.85 40.79
N ASP A 115 -11.02 -49.12 41.58
CA ASP A 115 -9.56 -49.15 41.45
C ASP A 115 -8.98 -50.56 41.69
N GLU A 116 -9.67 -51.41 42.44
CA GLU A 116 -9.34 -52.82 42.66
C GLU A 116 -9.92 -53.82 41.63
N GLU A 117 -10.68 -53.36 40.63
CA GLU A 117 -11.41 -54.24 39.71
C GLU A 117 -10.69 -54.38 38.35
N VAL A 118 -10.37 -55.62 37.96
CA VAL A 118 -9.71 -55.92 36.67
C VAL A 118 -10.77 -56.33 35.64
N ILE A 119 -10.99 -55.46 34.64
CA ILE A 119 -11.88 -55.76 33.51
C ILE A 119 -11.06 -56.22 32.30
N LEU A 120 -11.32 -57.44 31.83
CA LEU A 120 -10.75 -57.97 30.59
C LEU A 120 -11.62 -57.54 29.40
N LEU A 121 -11.11 -56.61 28.59
CA LEU A 121 -11.78 -56.17 27.37
C LEU A 121 -11.31 -57.03 26.19
N PRO A 122 -12.21 -57.61 25.39
CA PRO A 122 -11.82 -58.30 24.16
C PRO A 122 -11.26 -57.28 23.17
N VAL A 123 -10.03 -57.49 22.71
CA VAL A 123 -9.44 -56.68 21.64
C VAL A 123 -10.22 -56.99 20.35
N ALA A 124 -10.85 -55.97 19.77
CA ALA A 124 -11.49 -56.11 18.48
C ALA A 124 -10.42 -56.44 17.43
N ALA A 125 -10.63 -57.52 16.67
CA ALA A 125 -9.68 -58.02 15.66
C ALA A 125 -9.24 -56.95 14.65
N SER A 126 -10.09 -55.96 14.39
CA SER A 126 -9.82 -54.80 13.53
C SER A 126 -8.73 -53.85 14.03
N ALA A 127 -8.39 -53.87 15.33
CA ALA A 127 -7.26 -53.12 15.87
C ALA A 127 -5.92 -53.85 15.66
N MET A 128 -5.94 -55.18 15.51
CA MET A 128 -4.73 -55.97 15.20
C MET A 128 -4.31 -55.85 13.72
N GLU A 129 -5.25 -55.55 12.83
CA GLU A 129 -5.01 -55.43 11.38
C GLU A 129 -4.40 -54.06 10.98
N GLN A 130 -4.36 -53.09 11.90
CA GLN A 130 -3.79 -51.75 11.68
C GLN A 130 -2.42 -51.54 12.38
N ALA A 131 -1.83 -52.57 12.96
CA ALA A 131 -0.47 -52.51 13.47
C ALA A 131 0.53 -52.66 12.30
N PRO A 132 1.45 -51.71 12.06
CA PRO A 132 2.44 -51.77 10.98
C PRO A 132 3.49 -52.88 11.19
#